data_AF-A0A5D0S6P4-F1
#
_entry.id   AF-A0A5D0S6P4-F1
#
_cell.length_a   1.000
_cell.length_b   1.000
_cell.length_c   1.000
_cell.angle_alpha   90.00
_cell.angle_beta   90.00
_cell.angle_gamma   90.00
#
_symmetry.space_group_name_H-M   'P 1'
#
loop_
_entity.id
_entity.type
_entity.pdbx_description
1 polymer ?
#
loop_
_entity_poly.entity_id
_entity_poly.type
_entity_poly.pdbx_seq_one_letter_code
_entity_poly.pdbx_strand_id
1 'polypeptide(L)'
;MRKAPGFLQSGAGLPRPVLWSLVGLSLAAGVLGLITGRQVADFTETDAIAAYAALYVQETGGTPGDCHGMPGRGAVWLIVQCGSEDTARSYDVARDGRRITGATPPEA
;
A
#
# COMPACT_ATOMS: atom_id res chain seq x y z
N MET A 1 -44.61 -23.36 5.90
CA MET A 1 -44.41 -22.01 6.46
C MET A 1 -43.32 -22.09 7.54
N ARG A 2 -42.14 -21.51 7.32
CA ARG A 2 -41.05 -21.50 8.32
C ARG A 2 -41.27 -20.35 9.30
N LYS A 3 -41.27 -20.66 10.60
CA LYS A 3 -41.41 -19.70 11.70
C LYS A 3 -40.14 -18.86 11.78
N ALA A 4 -40.27 -17.53 11.72
CA ALA A 4 -39.14 -16.62 11.84
C ALA A 4 -38.48 -16.76 13.23
N PRO A 5 -37.16 -16.63 13.35
CA PRO A 5 -36.47 -16.75 14.63
C PRO A 5 -36.84 -15.58 15.57
N GLY A 6 -37.15 -15.92 16.83
CA GLY A 6 -37.81 -15.04 17.80
C GLY A 6 -37.06 -13.78 18.24
N PHE A 7 -35.81 -13.58 17.79
CA PHE A 7 -35.04 -12.37 18.12
C PHE A 7 -35.49 -11.12 17.34
N LEU A 8 -36.34 -11.27 16.32
CA LEU A 8 -36.87 -10.14 15.53
C LEU A 8 -38.25 -9.64 15.98
N GLN A 9 -38.89 -10.30 16.96
CA GLN A 9 -40.32 -10.09 17.26
C GLN A 9 -40.59 -9.26 18.52
N SER A 10 -39.55 -8.96 19.30
CA SER A 10 -39.64 -8.14 20.50
C SER A 10 -38.72 -6.93 20.33
N GLY A 11 -39.21 -5.71 20.59
CA GLY A 11 -38.41 -4.48 20.66
C GLY A 11 -37.41 -4.47 21.84
N ALA A 12 -36.71 -5.58 22.08
CA ALA A 12 -35.65 -5.71 23.05
C ALA A 12 -34.35 -5.29 22.36
N GLY A 13 -33.81 -4.15 22.76
CA GLY A 13 -32.48 -3.71 22.31
C GLY A 13 -31.43 -4.79 22.57
N LEU A 14 -30.40 -4.82 21.71
CA LEU A 14 -29.25 -5.71 21.89
C LEU A 14 -28.74 -5.66 23.34
N PRO A 15 -28.40 -6.82 23.95
CA PRO A 15 -27.90 -6.83 25.31
C PRO A 15 -26.65 -5.95 25.39
N ARG A 16 -26.61 -5.07 26.41
CA ARG A 16 -25.52 -4.12 26.66
C ARG A 16 -24.10 -4.69 26.45
N PRO A 17 -23.73 -5.91 26.90
CA PRO A 17 -22.40 -6.45 26.63
C PRO A 17 -22.12 -6.64 25.13
N VAL A 18 -23.09 -7.06 24.34
CA VAL A 18 -22.95 -7.22 22.89
C VAL A 18 -22.74 -5.86 22.22
N LEU A 19 -23.47 -4.83 22.64
CA LEU A 19 -23.25 -3.46 22.15
C LEU A 19 -21.82 -2.98 22.46
N TRP A 20 -21.33 -3.21 23.68
CA TRP A 20 -19.96 -2.85 24.04
C TRP A 20 -18.91 -3.64 23.27
N SER A 21 -19.14 -4.93 23.03
CA SER A 21 -18.25 -5.75 22.18
C SER A 21 -18.22 -5.23 20.75
N LEU A 22 -19.37 -4.87 20.17
CA LEU A 22 -19.44 -4.28 18.84
C LEU A 22 -18.69 -2.94 18.77
N VAL A 23 -18.91 -2.06 19.73
CA VAL A 23 -18.19 -0.77 19.83
C VAL A 23 -16.68 -1.01 19.95
N GLY A 24 -16.26 -1.94 20.80
CA GLY A 24 -14.85 -2.29 20.97
C GLY A 24 -14.22 -2.83 19.68
N LEU A 25 -14.91 -3.73 18.98
CA LEU A 25 -14.45 -4.28 17.70
C LEU A 25 -14.38 -3.22 16.61
N SER A 26 -15.38 -2.35 16.51
CA SER A 26 -15.38 -1.25 15.53
C SER A 26 -14.26 -0.25 15.80
N LEU A 27 -14.02 0.12 17.07
CA LEU A 27 -12.91 0.99 17.44
C LEU A 27 -11.56 0.34 17.15
N ALA A 28 -11.38 -0.93 17.51
CA ALA A 28 -10.15 -1.66 17.23
C ALA A 28 -9.87 -1.76 15.72
N ALA A 29 -10.88 -2.07 14.92
CA ALA A 29 -10.77 -2.09 13.45
C ALA A 29 -10.41 -0.70 12.90
N GLY A 30 -11.04 0.37 13.41
CA GLY A 30 -10.72 1.74 13.02
C GLY A 30 -9.28 2.15 13.36
N VAL A 31 -8.81 1.81 14.56
CA VAL A 31 -7.43 2.09 15.00
C VAL A 31 -6.42 1.31 14.14
N LEU A 32 -6.65 0.02 13.91
CA LEU A 32 -5.78 -0.79 13.06
C LEU A 32 -5.76 -0.28 11.62
N GLY A 33 -6.91 0.09 11.07
CA GLY A 33 -7.01 0.72 9.75
C GLY A 33 -6.27 2.05 9.67
N LEU A 34 -6.35 2.88 10.71
CA LEU A 34 -5.63 4.16 10.76
C LEU A 34 -4.12 3.97 10.84
N ILE A 35 -3.64 3.04 11.68
CA ILE A 35 -2.20 2.77 11.84
C ILE A 35 -1.62 2.24 10.52
N THR A 36 -2.29 1.26 9.91
CA THR A 36 -1.85 0.66 8.64
C THR A 36 -1.96 1.64 7.48
N GLY A 37 -3.04 2.43 7.42
CA GLY A 37 -3.25 3.45 6.39
C GLY A 37 -2.25 4.61 6.47
N ARG A 38 -1.83 5.00 7.68
CA ARG A 38 -0.81 6.04 7.87
C ARG A 38 0.53 5.67 7.23
N GLN A 39 0.97 4.42 7.37
CA GLN A 39 2.23 3.98 6.76
C GLN A 39 2.22 4.09 5.23
N VAL A 40 1.06 3.88 4.60
CA VAL A 40 0.90 4.03 3.15
C VAL A 40 0.78 5.50 2.75
N ALA A 41 0.12 6.33 3.58
CA ALA A 41 -0.06 7.75 3.32
C ALA A 41 1.23 8.57 3.50
N ASP A 42 2.03 8.21 4.51
CA ASP A 42 3.31 8.85 4.81
C ASP A 42 4.45 8.35 3.92
N PHE A 43 4.22 7.33 3.07
CA PHE A 43 5.20 6.83 2.13
C PHE A 43 5.45 7.88 1.03
N THR A 44 6.61 8.52 1.08
CA THR A 44 6.96 9.60 0.15
C THR A 44 7.68 9.07 -1.08
N GLU A 45 7.70 9.88 -2.13
CA GLU A 45 8.49 9.61 -3.34
C GLU A 45 9.98 9.40 -3.01
N THR A 46 10.51 10.20 -2.09
CA THR A 46 11.90 10.11 -1.63
C THR A 46 12.20 8.76 -0.98
N ASP A 47 11.27 8.23 -0.17
CA ASP A 47 11.43 6.92 0.49
C ASP A 47 11.48 5.78 -0.54
N ALA A 48 10.63 5.86 -1.57
CA ALA A 48 10.64 4.91 -2.67
C ALA A 48 11.99 4.95 -3.42
N ILE A 49 12.45 6.13 -3.84
CA ILE A 49 13.72 6.27 -4.56
C ILE A 49 14.88 5.74 -3.70
N ALA A 50 14.94 6.11 -2.42
CA ALA A 50 15.99 5.65 -1.52
C ALA A 50 16.01 4.12 -1.35
N ALA A 51 14.84 3.49 -1.22
CA ALA A 51 14.73 2.04 -1.09
C ALA A 51 15.22 1.31 -2.35
N TYR A 52 14.80 1.76 -3.55
CA TYR A 52 15.22 1.14 -4.80
C TYR A 52 16.67 1.48 -5.20
N ALA A 53 17.19 2.64 -4.77
CA ALA A 53 18.60 2.95 -4.90
C ALA A 53 19.47 2.01 -4.05
N ALA A 54 19.06 1.73 -2.81
CA ALA A 54 19.75 0.75 -1.97
C ALA A 54 19.69 -0.67 -2.56
N LEU A 55 18.58 -1.04 -3.21
CA LEU A 55 18.48 -2.30 -3.93
C LEU A 55 19.42 -2.34 -5.13
N TYR A 56 19.47 -1.28 -5.94
CA TYR A 56 20.38 -1.18 -7.07
C TYR A 56 21.85 -1.33 -6.65
N VAL A 57 22.27 -0.63 -5.59
CA VAL A 57 23.63 -0.74 -5.04
C VAL A 57 23.95 -2.19 -4.63
N GLN A 58 23.00 -2.89 -4.01
CA GLN A 58 23.18 -4.29 -3.62
C GLN A 58 23.26 -5.24 -4.83
N GLU A 59 22.49 -4.99 -5.88
CA GLU A 59 22.44 -5.86 -7.06
C GLU A 59 23.61 -5.63 -8.03
N THR A 60 24.09 -4.39 -8.16
CA THR A 60 25.04 -4.01 -9.21
C THR A 60 26.38 -3.50 -8.68
N GLY A 61 26.45 -3.09 -7.41
CA GLY A 61 27.59 -2.37 -6.86
C GLY A 61 27.70 -0.92 -7.36
N GLY A 62 26.69 -0.38 -8.04
CA GLY A 62 26.64 1.00 -8.51
C GLY A 62 26.48 2.02 -7.37
N THR A 63 26.33 3.31 -7.72
CA THR A 63 26.15 4.36 -6.70
C THR A 63 24.67 4.75 -6.55
N PRO A 64 24.23 5.09 -5.32
CA PRO A 64 22.83 5.46 -5.09
C PRO A 64 22.47 6.82 -5.72
N GLY A 65 23.47 7.66 -6.01
CA GLY A 65 23.28 8.96 -6.67
C GLY A 65 22.94 8.85 -8.15
N ASP A 66 23.14 7.67 -8.76
CA ASP A 66 22.80 7.41 -10.15
C ASP A 66 21.30 7.12 -10.34
N CYS A 67 20.51 7.20 -9.27
CA CYS A 67 19.07 6.91 -9.27
C CYS A 67 18.22 8.19 -9.26
N HIS A 68 17.20 8.23 -10.10
CA HIS A 68 16.22 9.31 -10.13
C HIS A 68 14.79 8.75 -10.31
N GLY A 69 13.82 9.48 -9.77
CA GLY A 69 12.40 9.15 -9.88
C GLY A 69 11.75 9.87 -11.07
N MET A 70 10.86 9.16 -11.75
CA MET A 70 10.00 9.69 -12.80
C MET A 70 8.54 9.31 -12.52
N PRO A 71 7.57 10.18 -12.81
CA PRO A 71 6.16 9.86 -12.61
C PRO A 71 5.74 8.70 -13.50
N GLY A 72 5.09 7.70 -12.91
CA GLY A 72 4.47 6.59 -13.63
C GLY A 72 3.14 6.96 -14.28
N ARG A 73 2.59 6.05 -15.08
CA ARG A 73 1.23 6.15 -15.64
C ARG A 73 0.41 4.92 -15.25
N GLY A 74 -0.90 5.12 -15.05
CA GLY A 74 -1.85 4.05 -14.77
C GLY A 74 -1.59 3.39 -13.41
N ALA A 75 -1.28 2.08 -13.41
CA ALA A 75 -1.01 1.33 -12.19
C ALA A 75 0.37 1.63 -11.57
N VAL A 76 1.29 2.19 -12.36
CA VAL A 76 2.62 2.59 -11.89
C VAL A 76 2.53 4.00 -11.32
N TRP A 77 2.88 4.14 -10.04
CA TRP A 77 2.92 5.43 -9.37
C TRP A 77 4.24 6.15 -9.63
N LEU A 78 5.35 5.43 -9.50
CA LEU A 78 6.70 5.96 -9.64
C LEU A 78 7.59 4.97 -10.40
N ILE A 79 8.40 5.47 -11.32
CA ILE A 79 9.45 4.71 -11.99
C ILE A 79 10.78 5.18 -11.42
N VAL A 80 11.54 4.29 -10.78
CA VAL A 80 12.89 4.60 -10.32
C VAL A 80 13.88 4.07 -11.35
N GLN A 81 14.64 4.97 -11.97
CA GLN A 81 15.68 4.59 -12.93
C GLN A 81 17.05 4.85 -12.34
N CYS A 82 17.92 3.84 -12.40
CA CYS A 82 19.27 3.88 -11.84
C CYS A 82 20.31 3.52 -12.91
N GLY A 83 21.40 4.29 -12.98
CA GLY A 83 22.51 4.07 -13.91
C GLY A 83 22.47 4.97 -15.15
N SER A 84 23.50 4.87 -15.99
CA SER A 84 23.59 5.54 -17.29
C SER A 84 22.77 4.81 -18.36
N GLU A 85 22.34 5.48 -19.43
CA GLU A 85 21.42 4.92 -20.44
C GLU A 85 21.75 3.47 -20.89
N ASP A 86 23.02 3.13 -21.10
CA ASP A 86 23.44 1.79 -21.55
C ASP A 86 23.35 0.68 -20.47
N THR A 87 23.25 1.05 -19.19
CA THR A 87 23.17 0.13 -18.04
C THR A 87 21.96 0.43 -17.13
N ALA A 88 21.02 1.25 -17.63
CA ALA A 88 19.90 1.76 -16.85
C ALA A 88 18.97 0.63 -16.40
N ARG A 89 18.79 0.51 -15.08
CA ARG A 89 17.82 -0.38 -14.44
C ARG A 89 16.59 0.43 -14.07
N SER A 90 15.42 -0.03 -14.50
CA SER A 90 14.14 0.61 -14.19
C SER A 90 13.31 -0.25 -13.24
N TYR A 91 12.75 0.38 -12.21
CA TYR A 91 11.88 -0.24 -11.22
C TYR A 91 10.53 0.46 -11.22
N ASP A 92 9.49 -0.25 -11.66
CA ASP A 92 8.12 0.25 -11.61
C ASP A 92 7.53 0.01 -10.22
N VAL A 93 7.10 1.08 -9.56
CA VAL A 93 6.68 1.10 -8.16
C VAL A 93 5.22 1.48 -8.07
N ALA A 94 4.43 0.65 -7.38
CA ALA A 94 3.05 0.94 -7.01
C ALA A 94 2.99 1.92 -5.84
N ARG A 95 1.80 2.50 -5.58
CA ARG A 95 1.62 3.52 -4.53
C ARG A 95 1.91 3.02 -3.10
N ASP A 96 1.88 1.71 -2.89
CA ASP A 96 2.23 1.04 -1.64
C ASP A 96 3.73 0.69 -1.54
N GLY A 97 4.56 1.16 -2.48
CA GLY A 97 6.00 0.90 -2.52
C GLY A 97 6.39 -0.45 -3.13
N ARG A 98 5.42 -1.28 -3.53
CA ARG A 98 5.71 -2.60 -4.13
C ARG A 98 6.15 -2.47 -5.57
N ARG A 99 7.08 -3.35 -5.99
CA ARG A 99 7.49 -3.46 -7.39
C ARG A 99 6.42 -4.14 -8.22
N ILE A 100 6.02 -3.53 -9.33
CA ILE A 100 5.14 -4.12 -10.33
C ILE A 100 6.03 -4.92 -11.29
N THR A 101 5.95 -6.24 -11.24
CA THR A 101 6.71 -7.09 -12.16
C THR A 101 5.91 -7.27 -13.45
N GLY A 102 6.46 -6.85 -14.58
CA GLY A 102 5.83 -7.00 -15.90
C GLY A 102 5.07 -5.77 -16.43
N ALA A 103 5.27 -4.58 -15.85
CA ALA A 103 4.83 -3.36 -16.51
C ALA A 103 5.71 -3.11 -17.75
N THR A 104 5.09 -3.11 -18.92
CA THR A 104 5.74 -2.63 -20.14
C THR A 104 6.00 -1.13 -19.98
N PRO A 105 7.21 -0.61 -20.24
CA PRO A 105 7.47 0.81 -20.24
C PRO A 105 6.41 1.51 -21.10
N PRO A 106 5.85 2.65 -20.65
CA PRO A 106 4.87 3.34 -21.46
C PRO A 106 5.53 3.77 -22.78
N GLU A 107 5.07 3.21 -23.90
CA GLU A 107 5.46 3.67 -25.25
C GLU A 107 5.28 5.19 -25.31
N ALA A 108 6.35 5.85 -25.75
CA ALA A 108 6.48 7.29 -25.89
C ALA A 108 5.70 7.81 -27.10
#